data_AF-A0A7S4AXE5-F1
#
_entry.id   AF-A0A7S4AXE5-F1
#
_cell.length_a   1.000
_cell.length_b   1.000
_cell.length_c   1.000
_cell.angle_alpha   90.00
_cell.angle_beta   90.00
_cell.angle_gamma   90.00
#
_symmetry.space_group_name_H-M   'P 1'
#
loop_
_entity.id
_entity.type
_entity.pdbx_description
1 polymer ?
#
loop_
_entity_poly.entity_id
_entity_poly.type
_entity_poly.pdbx_seq_one_letter_code
_entity_poly.pdbx_strand_id
1 'polypeptide(L)'
;MLRRLPTAFCVFVGLLSSTTALPNSDEITGDNIVFAVSHPTADRGKPARQLRTRISNGRGERNANIQQDLQQLQREHASSASSSYGGAGGKSIRNSNSDQDVLQICRRMKLNFARAANGRDMHGGEFVRGEWLHRYGVNIDAESHDGSNNLHPMIFDSSNVESNALAGNKDIFELGSPNFDCGGFGHGRGGKEGAPGENCRHLGNLLIPSRKSRIQSSRERGRTSKSLPGGILVFEFSKLTKVDNIELLNVSRGNQIKAVHNDGTLETIDLVSMGKNGFQNVPLDLEHVKELHVKFHSFAAVSGIDLCVVVDQ
;
A
#
# COMPACT_ATOMS: atom_id res chain seq x y z
N MET A 1 67.99 -2.52 31.10
CA MET A 1 67.61 -3.82 31.69
C MET A 1 66.21 -4.18 31.21
N LEU A 2 66.13 -5.21 30.36
CA LEU A 2 64.90 -5.79 29.81
C LEU A 2 64.14 -6.57 30.89
N ARG A 3 62.80 -6.47 30.92
CA ARG A 3 61.92 -7.63 31.16
C ARG A 3 60.66 -7.53 30.31
N ARG A 4 60.55 -8.46 29.36
CA ARG A 4 59.36 -8.77 28.55
C ARG A 4 58.37 -9.57 29.38
N LEU A 5 57.08 -9.29 29.21
CA LEU A 5 55.96 -10.13 29.66
C LEU A 5 55.58 -11.13 28.53
N PRO A 6 55.16 -12.36 28.86
CA PRO A 6 54.83 -13.38 27.87
C PRO A 6 53.41 -13.23 27.31
N THR A 7 53.32 -13.44 26.00
CA THR A 7 52.15 -13.68 25.17
C THR A 7 51.56 -15.06 25.43
N ALA A 8 50.24 -15.16 25.65
CA ALA A 8 49.50 -16.41 25.64
C ALA A 8 48.80 -16.57 24.28
N PHE A 9 49.15 -17.64 23.55
CA PHE A 9 48.45 -18.10 22.35
C PHE A 9 47.40 -19.13 22.76
N CYS A 10 46.13 -18.88 22.42
CA CYS A 10 45.08 -19.90 22.47
C CYS A 10 44.94 -20.54 21.08
N VAL A 11 45.15 -21.85 21.02
CA VAL A 11 44.90 -22.70 19.86
C VAL A 11 43.49 -23.28 20.00
N PHE A 12 42.59 -22.96 19.06
CA PHE A 12 41.31 -23.66 18.93
C PHE A 12 41.45 -24.80 17.92
N VAL A 13 41.32 -26.04 18.41
CA VAL A 13 41.11 -27.24 17.60
C VAL A 13 39.60 -27.49 17.56
N GLY A 14 38.97 -27.20 16.42
CA GLY A 14 37.57 -27.52 16.14
C GLY A 14 37.48 -28.73 15.22
N LEU A 15 37.00 -29.84 15.76
CA LEU A 15 36.78 -31.11 15.07
C LEU A 15 35.74 -30.99 13.95
N LEU A 16 36.09 -31.54 12.78
CA LEU A 16 35.16 -31.87 11.70
C LEU A 16 34.32 -33.07 12.13
N SER A 17 33.00 -32.98 11.97
CA SER A 17 32.10 -34.13 12.00
C SER A 17 31.26 -34.12 10.73
N SER A 18 31.54 -35.11 9.89
CA SER A 18 30.84 -35.42 8.65
C SER A 18 29.93 -36.62 8.92
N THR A 19 28.63 -36.52 8.65
CA THR A 19 27.79 -37.71 8.47
C THR A 19 26.65 -37.43 7.49
N THR A 20 26.84 -37.99 6.29
CA THR A 20 25.90 -38.79 5.48
C THR A 20 24.49 -38.26 5.21
N ALA A 21 24.29 -37.89 3.95
CA ALA A 21 23.01 -37.94 3.24
C ALA A 21 22.74 -39.34 2.68
N LEU A 22 21.48 -39.78 2.68
CA LEU A 22 20.87 -40.69 1.68
C LEU A 22 19.33 -40.46 1.64
N PRO A 23 18.63 -40.80 0.54
CA PRO A 23 17.37 -40.20 0.11
C PRO A 23 16.15 -41.16 0.06
N ASN A 24 15.04 -40.66 -0.53
CA ASN A 24 13.77 -41.31 -0.97
C ASN A 24 12.66 -41.32 0.09
N SER A 25 11.35 -41.26 -0.19
CA SER A 25 10.49 -41.00 -1.35
C SER A 25 9.03 -41.07 -0.82
N ASP A 26 8.15 -40.24 -1.38
CA ASP A 26 6.70 -40.44 -1.65
C ASP A 26 5.63 -40.82 -0.57
N GLU A 27 4.48 -40.18 -0.82
CA GLU A 27 3.07 -40.61 -0.63
C GLU A 27 2.31 -40.51 0.71
N ILE A 28 1.45 -39.46 0.75
CA ILE A 28 0.00 -39.42 1.04
C ILE A 28 -0.64 -40.52 1.91
N THR A 29 -1.23 -40.10 3.04
CA THR A 29 -2.63 -40.34 3.54
C THR A 29 -2.67 -39.78 4.98
N GLY A 30 -3.66 -39.01 5.43
CA GLY A 30 -5.08 -39.35 5.50
C GLY A 30 -5.43 -39.71 6.97
N ASP A 31 -6.18 -38.82 7.61
CA ASP A 31 -7.09 -39.05 8.75
C ASP A 31 -6.65 -38.90 10.23
N ASN A 32 -7.55 -38.18 10.92
CA ASN A 32 -7.99 -38.29 12.31
C ASN A 32 -7.07 -37.86 13.46
N ILE A 33 -7.32 -36.65 13.98
CA ILE A 33 -7.03 -36.32 15.38
C ILE A 33 -8.34 -36.10 16.13
N VAL A 34 -8.52 -36.98 17.13
CA VAL A 34 -9.62 -37.08 18.08
C VAL A 34 -9.49 -36.04 19.19
N PHE A 35 -10.64 -35.52 19.63
CA PHE A 35 -10.82 -34.64 20.79
C PHE A 35 -10.30 -35.28 22.09
N ALA A 36 -9.47 -34.54 22.84
CA ALA A 36 -9.20 -34.81 24.25
C ALA A 36 -9.81 -33.70 25.10
N VAL A 37 -10.84 -34.07 25.86
CA VAL A 37 -11.48 -33.28 26.90
C VAL A 37 -10.66 -33.44 28.19
N SER A 38 -10.32 -32.34 28.85
CA SER A 38 -9.87 -32.34 30.24
C SER A 38 -10.43 -31.14 30.99
N HIS A 39 -11.34 -31.41 31.95
CA HIS A 39 -11.67 -30.50 33.06
C HIS A 39 -10.69 -30.80 34.22
N PRO A 40 -10.38 -29.82 35.09
CA PRO A 40 -11.12 -29.80 36.36
C PRO A 40 -11.40 -28.41 36.97
N THR A 41 -12.55 -28.37 37.66
CA THR A 41 -12.88 -27.70 38.95
C THR A 41 -12.72 -26.19 39.15
N ALA A 42 -13.88 -25.53 39.16
CA ALA A 42 -14.48 -24.72 40.23
C ALA A 42 -13.58 -23.87 41.16
N ASP A 43 -13.73 -22.54 41.10
CA ASP A 43 -14.03 -21.74 42.29
C ASP A 43 -14.78 -20.42 41.96
N ARG A 44 -15.43 -19.89 42.99
CA ARG A 44 -16.59 -19.01 43.08
C ARG A 44 -16.39 -17.54 42.70
N GLY A 45 -17.45 -16.96 42.11
CA GLY A 45 -18.14 -15.84 42.77
C GLY A 45 -18.31 -14.50 42.02
N LYS A 46 -19.59 -14.16 41.82
CA LYS A 46 -20.25 -12.82 41.76
C LYS A 46 -20.68 -12.26 40.39
N PRO A 47 -21.80 -11.49 40.37
CA PRO A 47 -22.85 -11.67 39.37
C PRO A 47 -22.77 -10.75 38.17
N ALA A 48 -23.27 -11.26 37.05
CA ALA A 48 -23.46 -10.56 35.79
C ALA A 48 -24.39 -9.35 35.95
N ARG A 49 -23.86 -8.17 35.59
CA ARG A 49 -24.60 -6.94 35.41
C ARG A 49 -25.36 -7.02 34.08
N GLN A 50 -26.68 -7.22 34.15
CA GLN A 50 -27.57 -7.11 32.99
C GLN A 50 -27.46 -5.71 32.37
N LEU A 51 -26.86 -5.61 31.19
CA LEU A 51 -27.00 -4.46 30.32
C LEU A 51 -28.31 -4.61 29.54
N ARG A 52 -29.35 -3.94 30.04
CA ARG A 52 -30.54 -3.60 29.25
C ARG A 52 -30.10 -2.67 28.12
N THR A 53 -29.89 -3.21 26.93
CA THR A 53 -29.88 -2.43 25.68
C THR A 53 -31.33 -2.06 25.34
N ARG A 54 -31.71 -0.82 25.65
CA ARG A 54 -32.87 -0.18 25.02
C ARG A 54 -32.54 -0.01 23.53
N ILE A 55 -33.21 -0.80 22.69
CA ILE A 55 -33.29 -0.60 21.26
C ILE A 55 -34.18 0.65 21.05
N SER A 56 -33.57 1.77 20.68
CA SER A 56 -34.30 2.90 20.12
C SER A 56 -34.34 2.74 18.60
N ASN A 57 -35.53 2.47 18.08
CA ASN A 57 -35.87 2.52 16.66
C ASN A 57 -35.66 3.94 16.12
N GLY A 58 -34.96 4.04 14.99
CA GLY A 58 -34.72 5.28 14.26
C GLY A 58 -34.02 4.99 12.94
N ARG A 59 -34.62 4.16 12.10
CA ARG A 59 -34.09 3.75 10.79
C ARG A 59 -35.23 3.78 9.77
N GLY A 60 -35.07 4.63 8.77
CA GLY A 60 -35.97 4.68 7.61
C GLY A 60 -36.22 6.11 7.18
N GLU A 61 -35.25 6.72 6.48
CA GLU A 61 -35.51 7.82 5.53
C GLU A 61 -34.25 8.28 4.79
N ARG A 62 -33.04 8.05 5.30
CA ARG A 62 -31.80 8.53 4.63
C ARG A 62 -31.17 7.58 3.60
N ASN A 63 -31.63 6.33 3.50
CA ASN A 63 -31.06 5.36 2.54
C ASN A 63 -31.74 5.38 1.16
N ALA A 64 -32.89 6.03 1.02
CA ALA A 64 -33.59 6.10 -0.27
C ALA A 64 -32.93 7.10 -1.24
N ASN A 65 -32.36 8.20 -0.73
CA ASN A 65 -31.74 9.22 -1.60
C ASN A 65 -30.40 8.77 -2.19
N ILE A 66 -29.57 8.06 -1.44
CA ILE A 66 -28.24 7.64 -1.93
C ILE A 66 -28.37 6.66 -3.12
N GLN A 67 -29.40 5.82 -3.11
CA GLN A 67 -29.62 4.85 -4.18
C GLN A 67 -30.26 5.49 -5.43
N GLN A 68 -30.99 6.60 -5.27
CA GLN A 68 -31.50 7.39 -6.40
C GLN A 68 -30.38 8.20 -7.06
N ASP A 69 -29.49 8.82 -6.28
CA ASP A 69 -28.33 9.55 -6.82
C ASP A 69 -27.38 8.63 -7.61
N LEU A 70 -27.15 7.40 -7.13
CA LEU A 70 -26.31 6.41 -7.83
C LEU A 70 -26.92 5.98 -9.18
N GLN A 71 -28.24 5.84 -9.25
CA GLN A 71 -28.94 5.49 -10.49
C GLN A 71 -28.99 6.66 -11.48
N GLN A 72 -28.99 7.90 -11.00
CA GLN A 72 -28.96 9.07 -11.87
C GLN A 72 -27.59 9.24 -12.54
N LEU A 73 -26.50 9.08 -11.78
CA LEU A 73 -25.13 9.10 -12.32
C LEU A 73 -24.92 8.01 -13.39
N GLN A 74 -25.45 6.80 -13.17
CA GLN A 74 -25.35 5.72 -14.17
C GLN A 74 -26.09 6.03 -15.49
N ARG A 75 -27.19 6.81 -15.45
CA ARG A 75 -27.92 7.22 -16.67
C ARG A 75 -27.20 8.33 -17.43
N GLU A 76 -26.53 9.25 -16.72
CA GLU A 76 -25.74 10.32 -17.32
C GLU A 76 -24.48 9.79 -18.03
N HIS A 77 -23.87 8.73 -17.51
CA HIS A 77 -22.77 8.02 -18.18
C HIS A 77 -23.23 7.22 -19.42
N ALA A 78 -24.47 6.71 -19.44
CA ALA A 78 -25.00 5.97 -20.59
C ALA A 78 -25.45 6.89 -21.75
N SER A 79 -25.91 8.11 -21.46
CA SER A 79 -26.35 9.06 -22.49
C SER A 79 -25.19 9.76 -23.21
N SER A 80 -24.04 9.89 -22.56
CA SER A 80 -22.83 10.49 -23.14
C SER A 80 -22.08 9.55 -24.11
N ALA A 81 -22.46 8.26 -24.17
CA ALA A 81 -21.85 7.27 -25.07
C ALA A 81 -22.54 7.11 -26.45
N SER A 82 -23.62 7.86 -26.77
CA SER A 82 -24.39 7.63 -28.01
C SER A 82 -24.35 8.74 -29.08
N SER A 83 -23.55 9.80 -28.91
CA SER A 83 -23.49 10.90 -29.86
C SER A 83 -22.19 10.94 -30.66
N SER A 84 -22.08 10.16 -31.74
CA SER A 84 -21.26 10.50 -32.91
C SER A 84 -21.35 9.39 -33.97
N TYR A 85 -22.21 9.55 -34.98
CA TYR A 85 -21.94 9.02 -36.33
C TYR A 85 -22.79 9.81 -37.34
N GLY A 86 -22.12 10.68 -38.09
CA GLY A 86 -22.73 11.46 -39.16
C GLY A 86 -21.69 12.30 -39.89
N GLY A 87 -20.87 11.66 -40.72
CA GLY A 87 -19.88 12.32 -41.56
C GLY A 87 -19.88 11.77 -42.98
N ALA A 88 -20.44 12.54 -43.90
CA ALA A 88 -20.43 12.30 -45.34
C ALA A 88 -19.11 12.74 -45.99
N GLY A 89 -18.69 11.95 -46.98
CA GLY A 89 -17.96 12.30 -48.21
C GLY A 89 -16.90 13.42 -48.22
N GLY A 90 -15.64 13.04 -48.52
CA GLY A 90 -14.59 14.00 -48.86
C GLY A 90 -13.28 13.39 -49.34
N LYS A 91 -13.17 13.19 -50.66
CA LYS A 91 -11.99 13.07 -51.53
C LYS A 91 -10.60 12.82 -50.91
N SER A 92 -10.09 11.64 -51.26
CA SER A 92 -8.69 11.19 -51.25
C SER A 92 -7.72 12.18 -51.91
N ILE A 93 -6.81 12.75 -51.11
CA ILE A 93 -5.52 13.27 -51.57
C ILE A 93 -4.44 12.33 -51.04
N ARG A 94 -3.77 11.62 -51.96
CA ARG A 94 -2.56 10.84 -51.69
C ARG A 94 -1.45 11.79 -51.27
N ASN A 95 -0.99 11.70 -50.04
CA ASN A 95 0.36 12.10 -49.67
C ASN A 95 1.06 10.89 -49.06
N SER A 96 1.95 10.32 -49.86
CA SER A 96 2.87 9.25 -49.52
C SER A 96 4.02 9.82 -48.68
N ASN A 97 3.85 9.81 -47.36
CA ASN A 97 4.94 9.60 -46.43
C ASN A 97 4.54 8.37 -45.61
N SER A 98 5.28 7.28 -45.80
CA SER A 98 5.13 6.05 -45.04
C SER A 98 5.62 6.29 -43.61
N ASP A 99 4.85 7.04 -42.82
CA ASP A 99 4.90 6.95 -41.38
C ASP A 99 4.38 5.54 -41.05
N GLN A 100 5.29 4.66 -40.68
CA GLN A 100 4.91 3.41 -40.05
C GLN A 100 4.16 3.81 -38.77
N ASP A 101 2.85 3.60 -38.75
CA ASP A 101 2.04 3.62 -37.53
C ASP A 101 2.68 2.62 -36.56
N VAL A 102 3.55 3.11 -35.68
CA VAL A 102 4.08 2.35 -34.56
C VAL A 102 2.88 2.07 -33.67
N LEU A 103 2.42 0.82 -33.65
CA LEU A 103 1.33 0.38 -32.80
C LEU A 103 1.76 0.55 -31.34
N GLN A 104 1.31 1.63 -30.72
CA GLN A 104 1.51 1.88 -29.30
C GLN A 104 0.77 0.81 -28.50
N ILE A 105 1.51 -0.08 -27.84
CA ILE A 105 0.93 -1.14 -27.01
C ILE A 105 0.99 -0.73 -25.55
N CYS A 106 -0.18 -0.69 -24.93
CA CYS A 106 -0.35 -0.53 -23.50
C CYS A 106 0.08 -1.80 -22.77
N ARG A 107 1.20 -1.76 -22.05
CA ARG A 107 1.59 -2.82 -21.13
C ARG A 107 1.03 -2.53 -19.74
N ARG A 108 -0.01 -3.26 -19.35
CA ARG A 108 -0.59 -3.19 -18.01
C ARG A 108 0.33 -3.79 -16.95
N MET A 109 0.45 -3.11 -15.82
CA MET A 109 1.20 -3.59 -14.65
C MET A 109 0.63 -3.01 -13.36
N LYS A 110 0.90 -3.69 -12.24
CA LYS A 110 0.61 -3.18 -10.91
C LYS A 110 1.90 -2.97 -10.14
N LEU A 111 2.12 -1.76 -9.65
CA LEU A 111 3.12 -1.49 -8.61
C LEU A 111 2.50 -1.89 -7.28
N ASN A 112 2.92 -3.00 -6.69
CA ASN A 112 2.43 -3.50 -5.39
C ASN A 112 3.51 -3.48 -4.29
N PHE A 113 4.65 -2.86 -4.59
CA PHE A 113 5.81 -2.68 -3.70
C PHE A 113 6.38 -3.96 -3.05
N ALA A 114 5.94 -5.15 -3.46
CA ALA A 114 6.49 -6.41 -2.98
C ALA A 114 7.83 -6.72 -3.65
N ARG A 115 8.00 -6.30 -4.91
CA ARG A 115 9.21 -6.54 -5.72
C ARG A 115 9.62 -5.31 -6.51
N ALA A 116 10.93 -5.09 -6.60
CA ALA A 116 11.55 -4.15 -7.53
C ALA A 116 11.44 -4.66 -8.98
N ALA A 117 11.74 -3.79 -9.96
CA ALA A 117 11.70 -4.13 -11.38
C ALA A 117 12.63 -5.28 -11.80
N ASN A 118 13.73 -5.47 -11.07
CA ASN A 118 14.70 -6.54 -11.26
C ASN A 118 14.29 -7.87 -10.57
N GLY A 119 13.12 -7.91 -9.92
CA GLY A 119 12.60 -9.10 -9.24
C GLY A 119 13.08 -9.27 -7.79
N ARG A 120 13.92 -8.37 -7.28
CA ARG A 120 14.33 -8.36 -5.87
C ARG A 120 13.13 -8.10 -4.97
N ASP A 121 12.97 -8.91 -3.93
CA ASP A 121 11.96 -8.68 -2.90
C ASP A 121 12.29 -7.41 -2.10
N MET A 122 11.25 -6.65 -1.78
CA MET A 122 11.34 -5.42 -0.98
C MET A 122 10.94 -5.73 0.46
N HIS A 123 11.58 -5.09 1.43
CA HIS A 123 11.31 -5.35 2.84
C HIS A 123 10.91 -4.07 3.59
N GLY A 124 10.05 -4.22 4.60
CA GLY A 124 9.67 -3.13 5.49
C GLY A 124 10.87 -2.40 6.10
N GLY A 125 10.82 -1.08 6.12
CA GLY A 125 11.91 -0.20 6.56
C GLY A 125 12.93 0.16 5.47
N GLU A 126 12.86 -0.45 4.28
CA GLU A 126 13.75 -0.13 3.16
C GLU A 126 13.36 1.20 2.50
N PHE A 127 14.33 2.11 2.33
CA PHE A 127 14.14 3.34 1.57
C PHE A 127 14.37 3.09 0.07
N VAL A 128 13.48 3.62 -0.76
CA VAL A 128 13.48 3.43 -2.21
C VAL A 128 13.74 4.74 -2.95
N ARG A 129 14.04 4.66 -4.24
CA ARG A 129 14.13 5.81 -5.16
C ARG A 129 13.93 5.39 -6.62
N GLY A 130 14.66 4.38 -7.09
CA GLY A 130 14.80 4.04 -8.51
C GLY A 130 14.50 2.59 -8.87
N GLU A 131 13.96 1.82 -7.95
CA GLU A 131 13.76 0.36 -8.04
C GLU A 131 12.85 -0.04 -9.20
N TRP A 132 12.02 0.87 -9.70
CA TRP A 132 11.09 0.65 -10.81
C TRP A 132 11.44 1.43 -12.08
N LEU A 133 12.48 2.26 -12.06
CA LEU A 133 12.81 3.18 -13.15
C LEU A 133 13.20 2.44 -14.44
N HIS A 134 14.14 1.49 -14.36
CA HIS A 134 14.71 0.89 -15.57
C HIS A 134 13.71 0.09 -16.41
N ARG A 135 12.77 -0.62 -15.78
CA ARG A 135 11.82 -1.48 -16.50
C ARG A 135 10.52 -0.76 -16.79
N TYR A 136 10.03 -0.01 -15.81
CA TYR A 136 8.68 0.55 -15.83
C TYR A 136 8.67 2.05 -16.10
N GLY A 137 9.83 2.72 -16.04
CA GLY A 137 9.91 4.16 -16.22
C GLY A 137 9.38 4.94 -15.02
N VAL A 138 9.34 4.33 -13.83
CA VAL A 138 8.78 4.96 -12.63
C VAL A 138 9.89 5.30 -11.64
N ASN A 139 10.11 6.59 -11.42
CA ASN A 139 10.94 7.10 -10.32
C ASN A 139 10.01 7.53 -9.18
N ILE A 140 10.42 7.29 -7.92
CA ILE A 140 9.60 7.59 -6.76
C ILE A 140 10.42 8.44 -5.80
N ASP A 141 9.85 9.58 -5.40
CA ASP A 141 10.42 10.45 -4.37
C ASP A 141 9.38 10.78 -3.27
N ALA A 142 9.82 11.48 -2.24
CA ALA A 142 8.95 11.99 -1.20
C ALA A 142 9.37 13.38 -0.72
N GLU A 143 8.37 14.24 -0.53
CA GLU A 143 8.56 15.62 -0.10
C GLU A 143 7.73 15.92 1.14
N SER A 144 8.21 16.83 1.97
CA SER A 144 7.41 17.37 3.07
C SER A 144 6.52 18.53 2.60
N HIS A 145 5.46 18.82 3.35
CA HIS A 145 4.54 19.92 3.01
C HIS A 145 5.18 21.32 3.07
N ASP A 146 6.30 21.47 3.77
CA ASP A 146 7.06 22.73 3.86
C ASP A 146 8.19 22.83 2.81
N GLY A 147 8.29 21.84 1.91
CA GLY A 147 9.33 21.79 0.87
C GLY A 147 10.71 21.37 1.39
N SER A 148 10.83 20.91 2.65
CA SER A 148 12.07 20.35 3.15
C SER A 148 12.33 18.94 2.59
N ASN A 149 13.55 18.71 2.07
CA ASN A 149 13.98 17.42 1.50
C ASN A 149 14.38 16.39 2.57
N ASN A 150 13.59 16.28 3.65
CA ASN A 150 13.87 15.38 4.77
C ASN A 150 13.03 14.10 4.75
N LEU A 151 12.10 13.98 3.79
CA LEU A 151 11.33 12.77 3.55
C LEU A 151 11.94 11.98 2.40
N HIS A 152 11.72 10.67 2.47
CA HIS A 152 12.10 9.70 1.47
C HIS A 152 11.00 8.64 1.40
N PRO A 153 10.74 8.06 0.23
CA PRO A 153 9.79 6.97 0.13
C PRO A 153 10.39 5.73 0.79
N MET A 154 9.60 5.07 1.62
CA MET A 154 10.00 3.90 2.39
C MET A 154 8.95 2.81 2.27
N ILE A 155 9.42 1.57 2.16
CA ILE A 155 8.59 0.38 2.22
C ILE A 155 8.11 0.19 3.65
N PHE A 156 6.83 -0.10 3.81
CA PHE A 156 6.20 -0.42 5.08
C PHE A 156 5.52 -1.79 4.97
N ASP A 157 5.99 -2.77 5.73
CA ASP A 157 5.37 -4.08 5.88
C ASP A 157 4.14 -3.95 6.79
N SER A 158 2.96 -3.95 6.18
CA SER A 158 1.68 -3.88 6.89
C SER A 158 1.31 -5.17 7.62
N SER A 159 1.92 -6.30 7.24
CA SER A 159 1.72 -7.59 7.87
C SER A 159 2.63 -7.80 9.08
N ASN A 160 3.60 -6.92 9.30
CA ASN A 160 4.46 -6.90 10.48
C ASN A 160 4.83 -5.45 10.85
N VAL A 161 3.86 -4.71 11.39
CA VAL A 161 4.00 -3.25 11.60
C VAL A 161 5.21 -2.85 12.46
N GLU A 162 5.63 -3.71 13.39
CA GLU A 162 6.74 -3.44 14.32
C GLU A 162 8.13 -3.58 13.68
N SER A 163 8.29 -4.28 12.55
CA SER A 163 9.58 -4.46 11.89
C SER A 163 10.04 -3.25 11.07
N ASN A 164 9.19 -2.24 10.88
CA ASN A 164 9.40 -1.13 9.93
C ASN A 164 10.37 -0.02 10.39
N ALA A 165 11.24 -0.28 11.37
CA ALA A 165 12.11 0.73 11.99
C ALA A 165 11.38 1.97 12.57
N LEU A 166 10.06 1.89 12.74
CA LEU A 166 9.17 2.90 13.32
C LEU A 166 8.56 2.46 14.67
N ALA A 167 9.14 1.40 15.27
CA ALA A 167 8.63 0.77 16.48
C ALA A 167 8.50 1.77 17.65
N GLY A 168 7.47 1.58 18.47
CA GLY A 168 7.19 2.42 19.63
C GLY A 168 6.24 3.60 19.37
N ASN A 169 5.91 3.89 18.11
CA ASN A 169 4.82 4.79 17.76
C ASN A 169 3.51 4.01 17.59
N LYS A 170 2.42 4.46 18.21
CA LYS A 170 1.11 3.79 18.13
C LYS A 170 0.41 3.97 16.78
N ASP A 171 0.79 4.97 16.01
CA ASP A 171 0.16 5.29 14.73
C ASP A 171 0.54 4.27 13.65
N ILE A 172 1.63 3.49 13.84
CA ILE A 172 2.05 2.44 12.89
C ILE A 172 0.97 1.36 12.71
N PHE A 173 0.18 1.10 13.74
CA PHE A 173 -0.91 0.13 13.67
C PHE A 173 -2.03 0.61 12.76
N GLU A 174 -2.15 1.91 12.48
CA GLU A 174 -3.17 2.43 11.55
C GLU A 174 -2.87 2.03 10.10
N LEU A 175 -1.64 1.59 9.79
CA LEU A 175 -1.25 1.02 8.50
C LEU A 175 -1.12 -0.50 8.50
N GLY A 176 -1.45 -1.17 9.62
CA GLY A 176 -1.45 -2.62 9.67
C GLY A 176 -2.53 -3.22 8.76
N SER A 177 -2.28 -4.41 8.24
CA SER A 177 -3.22 -5.11 7.36
C SER A 177 -3.05 -6.62 7.52
N PRO A 178 -4.15 -7.40 7.57
CA PRO A 178 -5.55 -6.96 7.68
C PRO A 178 -5.83 -6.13 8.94
N ASN A 179 -7.04 -5.58 9.07
CA ASN A 179 -7.53 -4.99 10.30
C ASN A 179 -7.66 -6.05 11.40
N PHE A 180 -7.53 -5.62 12.65
CA PHE A 180 -7.60 -6.44 13.85
C PHE A 180 -8.95 -7.14 14.00
N ASP A 181 -10.05 -6.49 13.63
CA ASP A 181 -11.38 -7.13 13.63
C ASP A 181 -11.43 -8.32 12.65
N CYS A 182 -10.59 -8.34 11.62
CA CYS A 182 -10.44 -9.44 10.67
C CYS A 182 -9.26 -10.38 11.02
N GLY A 183 -8.68 -10.26 12.22
CA GLY A 183 -7.56 -11.10 12.69
C GLY A 183 -6.16 -10.63 12.29
N GLY A 184 -6.00 -9.39 11.79
CA GLY A 184 -4.70 -8.83 11.39
C GLY A 184 -4.10 -7.83 12.39
N PHE A 185 -3.09 -7.07 11.93
CA PHE A 185 -2.34 -6.09 12.74
C PHE A 185 -2.91 -4.66 12.69
N GLY A 186 -3.88 -4.38 11.82
CA GLY A 186 -4.40 -3.04 11.58
C GLY A 186 -5.36 -2.55 12.66
N HIS A 187 -5.16 -1.34 13.20
CA HIS A 187 -6.06 -0.75 14.18
C HIS A 187 -6.74 0.50 13.64
N GLY A 188 -8.06 0.46 13.60
CA GLY A 188 -8.85 1.63 13.26
C GLY A 188 -10.29 1.29 12.92
N ARG A 189 -11.20 2.23 13.19
CA ARG A 189 -12.65 2.03 12.96
C ARG A 189 -13.02 2.03 11.47
N GLY A 190 -12.21 2.67 10.63
CA GLY A 190 -12.46 2.75 9.19
C GLY A 190 -12.23 1.43 8.47
N GLY A 191 -11.27 0.63 8.96
CA GLY A 191 -10.91 -0.67 8.38
C GLY A 191 -11.63 -1.88 8.95
N LYS A 192 -12.57 -1.72 9.91
CA LYS A 192 -13.29 -2.83 10.53
C LYS A 192 -14.11 -3.60 9.50
N GLU A 193 -14.36 -4.88 9.78
CA GLU A 193 -15.31 -5.70 9.02
C GLU A 193 -16.68 -5.00 8.92
N GLY A 194 -17.23 -4.92 7.71
CA GLY A 194 -18.48 -4.25 7.37
C GLY A 194 -18.40 -2.71 7.28
N ALA A 195 -17.24 -2.09 7.52
CA ALA A 195 -17.07 -0.65 7.35
C ALA A 195 -16.89 -0.29 5.85
N PRO A 196 -17.24 0.94 5.41
CA PRO A 196 -17.04 1.36 4.03
C PRO A 196 -15.60 1.24 3.51
N GLY A 197 -14.61 1.38 4.40
CA GLY A 197 -13.19 1.20 4.10
C GLY A 197 -12.61 -0.10 4.65
N GLU A 198 -13.41 -1.16 4.75
CA GLU A 198 -12.98 -2.46 5.28
C GLU A 198 -11.59 -2.87 4.75
N ASN A 199 -10.70 -3.23 5.67
CA ASN A 199 -9.33 -3.63 5.39
C ASN A 199 -9.11 -5.09 5.85
N CYS A 200 -9.95 -6.02 5.40
CA CYS A 200 -9.82 -7.45 5.76
C CYS A 200 -8.88 -8.24 4.83
N ARG A 201 -8.22 -7.58 3.86
CA ARG A 201 -7.30 -8.22 2.92
C ARG A 201 -5.86 -8.00 3.35
N HIS A 202 -4.98 -8.97 3.10
CA HIS A 202 -3.53 -8.78 3.27
C HIS A 202 -3.00 -7.86 2.16
N LEU A 203 -2.52 -6.68 2.54
CA LEU A 203 -1.96 -5.70 1.60
C LEU A 203 -0.43 -5.87 1.40
N GLY A 204 0.27 -6.50 2.35
CA GLY A 204 1.71 -6.72 2.25
C GLY A 204 2.52 -5.43 2.37
N ASN A 205 3.38 -5.16 1.39
CA ASN A 205 4.21 -3.95 1.38
C ASN A 205 3.42 -2.73 0.90
N LEU A 206 3.52 -1.66 1.66
CA LEU A 206 2.99 -0.34 1.34
C LEU A 206 4.14 0.63 1.10
N LEU A 207 3.85 1.76 0.46
CA LEU A 207 4.77 2.86 0.29
C LEU A 207 4.33 4.06 1.14
N ILE A 208 5.24 4.60 1.95
CA ILE A 208 5.00 5.75 2.83
C ILE A 208 6.08 6.82 2.69
N PRO A 209 5.75 8.10 2.89
CA PRO A 209 6.76 9.13 3.09
C PRO A 209 7.34 9.01 4.50
N SER A 210 8.66 8.84 4.62
CA SER A 210 9.33 8.63 5.90
C SER A 210 10.62 9.42 6.00
N ARG A 211 10.96 9.87 7.22
CA ARG A 211 12.27 10.48 7.46
C ARG A 211 13.31 9.38 7.57
N LYS A 212 14.46 9.55 6.92
CA LYS A 212 15.67 8.81 7.29
C LYS A 212 16.12 9.31 8.66
N SER A 213 15.51 8.80 9.72
CA SER A 213 16.06 9.03 11.05
C SER A 213 17.47 8.45 11.06
N ARG A 214 18.45 9.19 11.58
CA ARG A 214 19.63 8.54 12.12
C ARG A 214 19.06 7.60 13.16
N ILE A 215 19.25 6.29 12.98
CA ILE A 215 18.92 5.23 13.95
C ILE A 215 19.03 5.86 15.32
N GLN A 216 17.89 6.18 15.95
CA GLN A 216 17.92 6.69 17.31
C GLN A 216 18.55 5.54 18.07
N SER A 217 19.81 5.73 18.48
CA SER A 217 20.53 4.77 19.28
C SER A 217 19.56 4.33 20.37
N SER A 218 19.47 3.03 20.59
CA SER A 218 18.52 2.28 21.42
C SER A 218 18.20 2.83 22.82
N ARG A 219 18.82 3.94 23.24
CA ARG A 219 18.63 4.70 24.47
C ARG A 219 17.45 5.67 24.45
N GLU A 220 16.94 6.09 23.28
CA GLU A 220 15.72 6.91 23.16
C GLU A 220 14.50 6.07 22.74
N ARG A 221 14.36 4.83 23.23
CA ARG A 221 13.09 4.08 23.20
C ARG A 221 12.02 4.67 24.13
N GLY A 222 12.01 6.00 24.32
CA GLY A 222 10.88 6.70 24.88
C GLY A 222 9.79 6.73 23.83
N ARG A 223 8.61 6.19 24.13
CA ARG A 223 7.42 6.30 23.27
C ARG A 223 7.22 7.78 22.96
N THR A 224 7.59 8.22 21.76
CA THR A 224 7.27 9.57 21.34
C THR A 224 5.77 9.58 21.10
N SER A 225 5.04 10.37 21.88
CA SER A 225 3.60 10.55 21.70
C SER A 225 3.27 11.39 20.46
N LYS A 226 4.30 11.88 19.76
CA LYS A 226 4.17 12.69 18.58
C LYS A 226 3.68 11.81 17.42
N SER A 227 2.60 12.25 16.81
CA SER A 227 2.05 11.56 15.64
C SER A 227 3.07 11.54 14.50
N LEU A 228 3.10 10.43 13.76
CA LEU A 228 3.94 10.36 12.56
C LEU A 228 3.43 11.37 11.52
N PRO A 229 4.30 12.22 10.96
CA PRO A 229 3.87 13.18 9.96
C PRO A 229 3.47 12.46 8.67
N GLY A 230 2.55 13.08 7.92
CA GLY A 230 2.36 12.73 6.51
C GLY A 230 3.46 13.33 5.62
N GLY A 231 3.18 13.40 4.33
CA GLY A 231 4.08 13.95 3.31
C GLY A 231 3.44 13.86 1.94
N ILE A 232 4.24 14.08 0.91
CA ILE A 232 3.84 13.95 -0.49
C ILE A 232 4.70 12.83 -1.08
N LEU A 233 4.07 11.80 -1.66
CA LEU A 233 4.77 10.85 -2.52
C LEU A 233 4.68 11.34 -3.95
N VAL A 234 5.82 11.41 -4.64
CA VAL A 234 5.90 11.88 -6.03
C VAL A 234 6.30 10.69 -6.90
N PHE A 235 5.44 10.33 -7.85
CA PHE A 235 5.72 9.32 -8.86
C PHE A 235 5.97 10.04 -10.17
N GLU A 236 7.18 9.92 -10.71
CA GLU A 236 7.56 10.50 -12.00
C GLU A 236 7.61 9.41 -13.05
N PHE A 237 6.97 9.65 -14.19
CA PHE A 237 6.88 8.71 -15.30
C PHE A 237 7.75 9.18 -16.47
N SER A 238 8.78 8.40 -16.81
CA SER A 238 9.65 8.67 -17.97
C SER A 238 9.11 8.12 -19.30
N LYS A 239 7.98 7.41 -19.25
CA LYS A 239 7.27 6.84 -20.40
C LYS A 239 5.84 7.36 -20.41
N LEU A 240 5.21 7.39 -21.59
CA LEU A 240 3.78 7.68 -21.70
C LEU A 240 3.01 6.66 -20.85
N THR A 241 2.32 7.18 -19.83
CA THR A 241 1.68 6.36 -18.81
C THR A 241 0.24 6.79 -18.61
N LYS A 242 -0.66 5.82 -18.62
CA LYS A 242 -2.02 5.95 -18.07
C LYS A 242 -2.03 5.36 -16.66
N VAL A 243 -2.68 6.06 -15.73
CA VAL A 243 -2.91 5.61 -14.35
C VAL A 243 -4.38 5.26 -14.21
N ASP A 244 -4.69 3.97 -14.15
CA ASP A 244 -6.08 3.50 -14.07
C ASP A 244 -6.62 3.68 -12.64
N ASN A 245 -5.84 3.27 -11.64
CA ASN A 245 -6.28 3.22 -10.25
C ASN A 245 -5.11 3.36 -9.27
N ILE A 246 -5.40 3.90 -8.09
CA ILE A 246 -4.51 3.88 -6.92
C ILE A 246 -5.21 3.31 -5.68
N GLU A 247 -4.51 2.45 -4.97
CA GLU A 247 -4.96 1.87 -3.71
C GLU A 247 -4.27 2.56 -2.54
N LEU A 248 -5.06 3.01 -1.57
CA LEU A 248 -4.63 3.86 -0.47
C LEU A 248 -5.10 3.29 0.88
N LEU A 249 -4.32 3.53 1.92
CA LEU A 249 -4.63 3.11 3.29
C LEU A 249 -4.50 4.29 4.28
N ASN A 250 -5.44 4.35 5.22
CA ASN A 250 -5.49 5.34 6.30
C ASN A 250 -5.62 6.79 5.80
N VAL A 251 -6.41 7.00 4.76
CA VAL A 251 -6.65 8.33 4.19
C VAL A 251 -7.53 9.17 5.12
N SER A 252 -7.07 10.38 5.43
CA SER A 252 -7.78 11.37 6.25
C SER A 252 -8.29 12.54 5.41
N ARG A 253 -9.20 13.33 6.00
CA ARG A 253 -9.71 14.55 5.36
C ARG A 253 -8.57 15.48 4.94
N GLY A 254 -8.67 16.03 3.73
CA GLY A 254 -7.70 16.94 3.14
C GLY A 254 -6.61 16.25 2.33
N ASN A 255 -6.46 14.93 2.42
CA ASN A 255 -5.57 14.21 1.50
C ASN A 255 -6.06 14.40 0.05
N GLN A 256 -5.13 14.47 -0.89
CA GLN A 256 -5.43 14.76 -2.30
C GLN A 256 -4.43 14.05 -3.20
N ILE A 257 -4.83 13.81 -4.43
CA ILE A 257 -3.94 13.43 -5.53
C ILE A 257 -3.89 14.60 -6.49
N LYS A 258 -2.69 14.97 -6.92
CA LYS A 258 -2.50 15.93 -8.01
C LYS A 258 -1.75 15.24 -9.14
N ALA A 259 -2.29 15.30 -10.35
CA ALA A 259 -1.65 14.79 -11.55
C ALA A 259 -1.11 15.96 -12.39
N VAL A 260 0.08 15.77 -12.94
CA VAL A 260 0.67 16.64 -13.95
C VAL A 260 0.74 15.82 -15.23
N HIS A 261 0.08 16.27 -16.29
CA HIS A 261 0.09 15.60 -17.58
C HIS A 261 1.29 16.06 -18.43
N ASN A 262 1.59 15.35 -19.51
CA ASN A 262 2.72 15.66 -20.39
C ASN A 262 2.61 17.03 -21.09
N ASP A 263 1.39 17.52 -21.28
CA ASP A 263 1.12 18.87 -21.82
C ASP A 263 1.22 19.99 -20.76
N GLY A 264 1.52 19.62 -19.50
CA GLY A 264 1.62 20.53 -18.37
C GLY A 264 0.29 20.85 -17.69
N THR A 265 -0.83 20.28 -18.14
CA THR A 265 -2.12 20.42 -17.45
C THR A 265 -2.07 19.77 -16.07
N LEU A 266 -2.89 20.32 -15.17
CA LEU A 266 -2.95 19.91 -13.77
C LEU A 266 -4.35 19.46 -13.43
N GLU A 267 -4.46 18.25 -12.90
CA GLU A 267 -5.71 17.73 -12.34
C GLU A 267 -5.54 17.49 -10.84
N THR A 268 -6.58 17.77 -10.04
CA THR A 268 -6.57 17.54 -8.60
C THR A 268 -7.82 16.78 -8.19
N ILE A 269 -7.61 15.70 -7.44
CA ILE A 269 -8.64 14.79 -6.97
C ILE A 269 -8.62 14.80 -5.45
N ASP A 270 -9.70 15.29 -4.85
CA ASP A 270 -9.89 15.27 -3.40
C ASP A 270 -10.22 13.87 -2.93
N LEU A 271 -9.51 13.39 -1.90
CA LEU A 271 -9.72 12.06 -1.38
C LEU A 271 -10.75 12.06 -0.24
N VAL A 272 -11.65 11.09 -0.30
CA VAL A 272 -12.61 10.84 0.77
C VAL A 272 -11.91 10.12 1.93
N SER A 273 -12.22 10.50 3.15
CA SER A 273 -11.69 9.83 4.34
C SER A 273 -12.50 8.59 4.65
N MET A 274 -11.87 7.41 4.56
CA MET A 274 -12.46 6.14 5.03
C MET A 274 -12.27 5.90 6.54
N GLY A 275 -11.61 6.83 7.23
CA GLY A 275 -11.32 6.71 8.66
C GLY A 275 -10.06 5.88 8.94
N LYS A 276 -9.74 5.72 10.23
CA LYS A 276 -8.49 5.07 10.63
C LYS A 276 -8.41 3.63 10.13
N ASN A 277 -7.26 3.26 9.56
CA ASN A 277 -7.03 1.96 8.92
C ASN A 277 -7.99 1.62 7.76
N GLY A 278 -8.74 2.62 7.26
CA GLY A 278 -9.64 2.42 6.13
C GLY A 278 -8.84 2.27 4.83
N PHE A 279 -9.15 1.23 4.07
CA PHE A 279 -8.67 0.98 2.72
C PHE A 279 -9.60 1.67 1.71
N GLN A 280 -9.04 2.18 0.62
CA GLN A 280 -9.80 2.63 -0.54
C GLN A 280 -9.06 2.37 -1.84
N ASN A 281 -9.83 2.07 -2.88
CA ASN A 281 -9.38 1.97 -4.26
C ASN A 281 -10.01 3.15 -5.01
N VAL A 282 -9.19 4.01 -5.60
CA VAL A 282 -9.61 5.26 -6.24
C VAL A 282 -9.37 5.13 -7.74
N PRO A 283 -10.43 4.96 -8.55
CA PRO A 283 -10.30 5.01 -10.00
C PRO A 283 -9.90 6.42 -10.41
N LEU A 284 -8.85 6.53 -11.22
CA LEU A 284 -8.31 7.80 -11.68
C LEU A 284 -8.54 7.98 -13.19
N ASP A 285 -8.35 6.92 -13.98
CA ASP A 285 -8.47 6.94 -15.45
C ASP A 285 -7.70 8.10 -16.13
N LEU A 286 -6.53 8.46 -15.58
CA LEU A 286 -5.73 9.58 -16.05
C LEU A 286 -4.78 9.16 -17.18
N GLU A 287 -4.85 9.83 -18.32
CA GLU A 287 -3.98 9.57 -19.47
C GLU A 287 -2.79 10.54 -19.55
N HIS A 288 -1.70 10.10 -20.20
CA HIS A 288 -0.52 10.92 -20.44
C HIS A 288 0.05 11.59 -19.18
N VAL A 289 0.03 10.87 -18.06
CA VAL A 289 0.52 11.39 -16.78
C VAL A 289 2.04 11.42 -16.79
N LYS A 290 2.59 12.60 -16.48
CA LYS A 290 4.02 12.83 -16.29
C LYS A 290 4.40 12.66 -14.81
N GLU A 291 3.60 13.22 -13.91
CA GLU A 291 3.83 13.12 -12.47
C GLU A 291 2.52 12.88 -11.72
N LEU A 292 2.58 12.07 -10.66
CA LEU A 292 1.48 11.87 -9.71
C LEU A 292 1.97 12.22 -8.30
N HIS A 293 1.34 13.23 -7.70
CA HIS A 293 1.65 13.75 -6.37
C HIS A 293 0.55 13.31 -5.40
N VAL A 294 0.86 12.37 -4.51
CA VAL A 294 -0.08 11.85 -3.52
C VAL A 294 0.20 12.52 -2.17
N LYS A 295 -0.64 13.48 -1.80
CA LYS A 295 -0.48 14.31 -0.61
C LYS A 295 -1.24 13.73 0.58
N PHE A 296 -0.50 13.41 1.63
CA PHE A 296 -1.00 12.91 2.90
C PHE A 296 -0.81 13.95 4.01
N HIS A 297 -1.90 14.45 4.60
CA HIS A 297 -1.85 15.35 5.76
C HIS A 297 -1.52 14.62 7.07
N SER A 298 -1.74 13.31 7.12
CA SER A 298 -1.46 12.43 8.25
C SER A 298 -0.69 11.18 7.77
N PHE A 299 -0.36 10.28 8.71
CA PHE A 299 0.34 9.03 8.39
C PHE A 299 -0.54 8.09 7.56
N ALA A 300 -0.29 8.03 6.25
CA ALA A 300 -1.07 7.27 5.27
C ALA A 300 -0.12 6.61 4.25
N ALA A 301 -0.65 5.70 3.43
CA ALA A 301 0.15 4.90 2.52
C ALA A 301 -0.52 4.67 1.17
N VAL A 302 0.32 4.36 0.17
CA VAL A 302 -0.09 3.76 -1.10
C VAL A 302 0.17 2.26 -1.02
N SER A 303 -0.83 1.42 -1.25
CA SER A 303 -0.66 -0.05 -1.30
C SER A 303 -0.44 -0.56 -2.72
N GLY A 304 -0.89 0.18 -3.73
CA GLY A 304 -0.55 -0.11 -5.10
C GLY A 304 -1.08 0.88 -6.13
N ILE A 305 -0.56 0.78 -7.35
CA ILE A 305 -0.96 1.60 -8.49
C ILE A 305 -1.08 0.71 -9.72
N ASP A 306 -2.23 0.75 -10.38
CA ASP A 306 -2.47 0.09 -11.65
C ASP A 306 -2.13 1.04 -12.79
N LEU A 307 -1.16 0.64 -13.60
CA LEU A 307 -0.56 1.45 -14.65
C LEU A 307 -0.70 0.76 -16.01
N CYS A 308 -0.81 1.58 -17.03
CA CYS A 308 -0.66 1.23 -18.42
C CYS A 308 0.52 2.03 -18.99
N VAL A 309 1.65 1.36 -19.21
CA VAL A 309 2.86 2.00 -19.74
C VAL A 309 2.95 1.69 -21.23
N VAL A 310 2.97 2.73 -22.06
CA VAL A 310 3.14 2.58 -23.51
C VAL A 310 4.58 2.17 -23.79
N VAL A 311 4.74 1.12 -24.59
CA VAL A 311 6.04 0.66 -25.09
C VAL A 311 6.04 0.68 -26.60
N ASP A 312 7.10 1.24 -27.18
CA ASP A 312 7.38 1.13 -28.60
C ASP A 312 7.81 -0.31 -28.89
N GLN A 313 7.26 -0.91 -29.96
CA GLN A 313 7.65 -2.24 -30.45
C GLN A 313 8.62 -2.13 -31.62
#